data_AF-A0A5I4NJ99-F1
#
_entry.id   AF-A0A5I4NJ99-F1
#
_cell.length_a   1.000
_cell.length_b   1.000
_cell.length_c   1.000
_cell.angle_alpha   90.00
_cell.angle_beta   90.00
_cell.angle_gamma   90.00
#
_symmetry.space_group_name_H-M   'P 1'
#
loop_
_entity.id
_entity.type
_entity.pdbx_description
1 polymer ?
#
loop_
_entity_poly.entity_id
_entity_poly.type
_entity_poly.pdbx_seq_one_letter_code
_entity_poly.pdbx_strand_id
1 'polypeptide(L)'
;MKALTARQQEVFDLIRDHISQTGMPPTRAEIAQRLGFRSPNAAEEHLKALARKGVLEIVSGASRGIRLLQEEEDGLPLVGRVAAGEPLLAQQHIEGHYQVDPSLFKPSADFLLRVSGMSMKDIGIMDGDLLAVHKTQDVRNGQVVVARIDDEVTVKRLKKQGNKVELLPENSEFTPIVVDLREQSFTIEGLAVGVIRNGEWL
;
A
#
# COMPACT_ATOMS: atom_id res chain seq x y z
N MET A 1 20.50 -2.29 10.75
CA MET A 1 20.90 -3.22 9.66
C MET A 1 22.05 -2.63 8.85
N LYS A 2 22.84 -3.45 8.15
CA LYS A 2 23.93 -2.95 7.27
C LYS A 2 23.36 -2.53 5.92
N ALA A 3 23.54 -1.28 5.53
CA ALA A 3 23.08 -0.74 4.25
C ALA A 3 23.47 -1.61 3.05
N LEU A 4 22.55 -1.83 2.10
CA LEU A 4 22.83 -2.51 0.83
C LEU A 4 23.78 -1.66 -0.03
N THR A 5 24.69 -2.30 -0.77
CA THR A 5 25.44 -1.58 -1.81
C THR A 5 24.52 -1.34 -3.01
N ALA A 6 24.82 -0.36 -3.87
CA ALA A 6 24.02 -0.08 -5.07
C ALA A 6 23.74 -1.35 -5.89
N ARG A 7 24.77 -2.19 -6.08
CA ARG A 7 24.63 -3.44 -6.82
C ARG A 7 23.80 -4.52 -6.10
N GLN A 8 23.83 -4.53 -4.77
CA GLN A 8 22.97 -5.42 -3.97
C GLN A 8 21.52 -4.95 -3.99
N GLN A 9 21.28 -3.65 -3.97
CA GLN A 9 19.96 -3.04 -4.12
C GLN A 9 19.34 -3.43 -5.46
N GLU A 10 20.08 -3.31 -6.57
CA GLU A 10 19.61 -3.74 -7.90
C GLU A 10 19.19 -5.22 -7.93
N VAL A 11 19.94 -6.10 -7.25
CA VAL A 11 19.58 -7.53 -7.14
C VAL A 11 18.31 -7.71 -6.31
N PHE A 12 18.20 -7.00 -5.19
CA PHE A 12 17.05 -7.08 -4.29
C PHE A 12 15.76 -6.58 -4.97
N ASP A 13 15.81 -5.41 -5.60
CA ASP A 13 14.68 -4.83 -6.33
C ASP A 13 14.21 -5.76 -7.46
N LEU A 14 15.15 -6.35 -8.22
CA LEU A 14 14.82 -7.30 -9.27
C LEU A 14 14.09 -8.54 -8.72
N ILE A 15 14.47 -9.04 -7.55
CA ILE A 15 13.81 -10.18 -6.91
C ILE A 15 12.39 -9.77 -6.48
N ARG A 16 12.24 -8.61 -5.85
CA ARG A 16 10.95 -8.06 -5.42
C ARG A 16 10.00 -7.90 -6.61
N ASP A 17 10.45 -7.27 -7.67
CA ASP A 17 9.67 -7.02 -8.88
C ASP A 17 9.28 -8.32 -9.60
N HIS A 18 10.18 -9.30 -9.62
CA HIS A 18 9.88 -10.59 -10.25
C HIS A 18 8.83 -11.37 -9.46
N ILE A 19 8.89 -11.33 -8.13
CA ILE A 19 7.89 -11.96 -7.26
C ILE A 19 6.53 -11.27 -7.42
N SER A 20 6.49 -9.92 -7.46
CA SER A 20 5.23 -9.19 -7.61
C SER A 20 4.55 -9.47 -8.96
N GLN A 21 5.33 -9.66 -10.03
CA GLN A 21 4.80 -9.91 -11.38
C GLN A 21 4.41 -11.38 -11.62
N THR A 22 5.17 -12.34 -11.08
CA THR A 22 5.05 -13.76 -11.45
C THR A 22 4.55 -14.66 -10.32
N GLY A 23 4.53 -14.17 -9.08
CA GLY A 23 4.23 -14.95 -7.89
C GLY A 23 5.35 -15.90 -7.45
N MET A 24 6.51 -15.90 -8.14
CA MET A 24 7.65 -16.76 -7.78
C MET A 24 8.99 -16.00 -7.83
N PRO A 25 10.01 -16.45 -7.07
CA PRO A 25 11.34 -15.83 -7.11
C PRO A 25 12.08 -16.17 -8.41
N PRO A 26 12.98 -15.29 -8.88
CA PRO A 26 13.81 -15.58 -10.03
C PRO A 26 14.87 -16.64 -9.69
N THR A 27 15.43 -17.30 -10.71
CA THR A 27 16.59 -18.19 -10.59
C THR A 27 17.89 -17.39 -10.63
N ARG A 28 19.00 -18.00 -10.17
CA ARG A 28 20.33 -17.39 -10.25
C ARG A 28 20.73 -17.05 -11.70
N ALA A 29 20.30 -17.88 -12.66
CA ALA A 29 20.56 -17.66 -14.07
C ALA A 29 19.77 -16.45 -14.61
N GLU A 30 18.51 -16.30 -14.23
CA GLU A 30 17.66 -15.15 -14.61
C GLU A 30 18.21 -13.84 -14.03
N ILE A 31 18.65 -13.85 -12.76
CA ILE A 31 19.31 -12.69 -12.12
C ILE A 31 20.58 -12.32 -12.89
N ALA A 32 21.42 -13.31 -13.23
CA ALA A 32 22.65 -13.09 -13.97
C ALA A 32 22.40 -12.51 -15.37
N GLN A 33 21.41 -13.03 -16.08
CA GLN A 33 21.05 -12.56 -17.41
C GLN A 33 20.54 -11.12 -17.37
N ARG A 34 19.60 -10.81 -16.48
CA ARG A 34 18.97 -9.49 -16.41
C ARG A 34 19.92 -8.39 -15.94
N LEU A 35 20.83 -8.69 -15.02
CA LEU A 35 21.78 -7.71 -14.49
C LEU A 35 23.13 -7.72 -15.23
N GLY A 36 23.32 -8.61 -16.21
CA GLY A 36 24.57 -8.70 -16.97
C GLY A 36 25.75 -9.22 -16.15
N PHE A 37 25.51 -10.14 -15.21
CA PHE A 37 26.60 -10.81 -14.50
C PHE A 37 27.33 -11.82 -15.40
N ARG A 38 28.64 -11.96 -15.20
CA ARG A 38 29.49 -12.88 -15.97
C ARG A 38 29.13 -14.36 -15.79
N SER A 39 28.44 -14.71 -14.71
CA SER A 39 27.99 -16.07 -14.42
C SER A 39 26.90 -16.12 -13.35
N PRO A 40 26.15 -17.24 -13.24
CA PRO A 40 25.23 -17.46 -12.12
C PRO A 40 25.91 -17.43 -10.73
N ASN A 41 27.20 -17.76 -10.66
CA ASN A 41 27.95 -17.70 -9.39
C ASN A 41 28.12 -16.27 -8.88
N ALA A 42 28.27 -15.28 -9.78
CA ALA A 42 28.32 -13.89 -9.37
C ALA A 42 26.98 -13.42 -8.77
N ALA A 43 25.85 -13.88 -9.32
CA ALA A 43 24.55 -13.64 -8.71
C ALA A 43 24.44 -14.32 -7.32
N GLU A 44 24.94 -15.54 -7.18
CA GLU A 44 24.96 -16.28 -5.91
C GLU A 44 25.77 -15.55 -4.82
N GLU A 45 26.88 -14.89 -5.15
CA GLU A 45 27.64 -14.08 -4.19
C GLU A 45 26.82 -12.89 -3.66
N HIS A 46 26.09 -12.20 -4.54
CA HIS A 46 25.19 -11.13 -4.13
C HIS A 46 24.03 -11.66 -3.28
N LEU A 47 23.41 -12.79 -3.66
CA LEU A 47 22.37 -13.42 -2.85
C LEU A 47 22.87 -13.79 -1.46
N LYS A 48 24.06 -14.38 -1.34
CA LYS A 48 24.68 -14.69 -0.04
C LYS A 48 24.94 -13.43 0.78
N ALA A 49 25.34 -12.33 0.14
CA ALA A 49 25.54 -11.06 0.82
C ALA A 49 24.21 -10.46 1.33
N LEU A 50 23.15 -10.52 0.52
CA LEU A 50 21.80 -10.11 0.90
C LEU A 50 21.27 -10.97 2.07
N ALA A 51 21.47 -12.29 2.00
CA ALA A 51 21.10 -13.20 3.09
C ALA A 51 21.82 -12.88 4.40
N ARG A 52 23.14 -12.61 4.35
CA ARG A 52 23.91 -12.17 5.53
C ARG A 52 23.45 -10.82 6.09
N LYS A 53 22.80 -9.99 5.27
CA LYS A 53 22.23 -8.71 5.69
C LYS A 53 20.80 -8.82 6.21
N GLY A 54 20.20 -10.01 6.14
CA GLY A 54 18.89 -10.30 6.70
C GLY A 54 17.70 -9.87 5.85
N VAL A 55 17.92 -9.45 4.59
CA VAL A 55 16.82 -9.01 3.69
C VAL A 55 16.22 -10.17 2.88
N LEU A 56 16.86 -11.34 2.89
CA LEU A 56 16.33 -12.55 2.27
C LEU A 56 16.87 -13.81 2.93
N GLU A 57 16.21 -14.93 2.68
CA GLU A 57 16.61 -16.28 3.05
C GLU A 57 16.84 -17.11 1.78
N ILE A 58 17.91 -17.93 1.78
CA ILE A 58 18.20 -18.87 0.70
C ILE A 58 17.78 -20.26 1.15
N VAL A 59 16.77 -20.83 0.48
CA VAL A 59 16.30 -22.20 0.70
C VAL A 59 17.14 -23.15 -0.14
N SER A 60 17.91 -24.01 0.53
CA SER A 60 18.75 -25.00 -0.14
C SER A 60 17.92 -26.09 -0.82
N GLY A 61 18.39 -26.61 -1.95
CA GLY A 61 17.73 -27.71 -2.67
C GLY A 61 16.58 -27.31 -3.59
N ALA A 62 16.25 -26.02 -3.71
CA ALA A 62 15.23 -25.51 -4.63
C ALA A 62 15.83 -24.56 -5.69
N SER A 63 15.47 -24.77 -6.96
CA SER A 63 15.92 -23.93 -8.09
C SER A 63 15.58 -22.44 -7.90
N ARG A 64 14.37 -22.17 -7.38
CA ARG A 64 13.85 -20.85 -6.98
C ARG A 64 13.81 -20.67 -5.46
N GLY A 65 14.78 -21.24 -4.75
CA GLY A 65 14.88 -21.19 -3.29
C GLY A 65 15.33 -19.82 -2.75
N ILE A 66 14.60 -18.75 -3.06
CA ILE A 66 14.84 -17.40 -2.54
C ILE A 66 13.55 -16.95 -1.87
N ARG A 67 13.61 -16.60 -0.59
CA ARG A 67 12.48 -16.02 0.13
C ARG A 67 12.90 -14.62 0.56
N LEU A 68 12.19 -13.60 0.11
CA LEU A 68 12.39 -12.27 0.70
C LEU A 68 11.95 -12.35 2.15
N LEU A 69 12.86 -12.00 3.05
CA LEU A 69 12.48 -11.66 4.41
C LEU A 69 11.95 -10.26 4.22
N GLN A 70 10.64 -10.08 4.38
CA GLN A 70 10.03 -8.77 4.22
C GLN A 70 10.91 -7.77 4.98
N GLU A 71 11.43 -6.78 4.27
CA GLU A 71 11.51 -5.47 4.88
C GLU A 71 10.07 -5.21 5.31
N GLU A 72 9.78 -5.40 6.60
CA GLU A 72 8.99 -4.36 7.25
C GLU A 72 9.76 -3.08 6.87
N GLU A 73 9.33 -2.40 5.79
CA GLU A 73 9.53 -0.96 5.71
C GLU A 73 8.89 -0.48 7.00
N ASP A 74 9.70 -0.39 8.07
CA ASP A 74 9.19 -0.40 9.43
C ASP A 74 8.04 0.64 9.53
N GLY A 75 6.83 0.18 9.83
CA GLY A 75 5.64 1.02 9.92
C GLY A 75 4.73 1.08 8.67
N LEU A 76 3.86 2.09 8.64
CA LEU A 76 2.79 2.22 7.67
C LEU A 76 3.16 3.20 6.54
N PRO A 77 2.97 2.85 5.25
CA PRO A 77 3.17 3.76 4.15
C PRO A 77 2.14 4.90 4.18
N LEU A 78 2.58 6.14 4.01
CA LEU A 78 1.70 7.30 3.84
C LEU A 78 1.43 7.55 2.37
N VAL A 79 0.17 7.36 1.99
CA VAL A 79 -0.39 7.74 0.68
C VAL A 79 -0.79 9.21 0.71
N GLY A 80 -0.21 9.98 -0.20
CA GLY A 80 -0.51 11.38 -0.44
C GLY A 80 -1.59 11.58 -1.50
N ARG A 81 -1.31 12.47 -2.46
CA ARG A 81 -2.17 12.71 -3.62
C ARG A 81 -2.14 11.51 -4.56
N VAL A 82 -3.32 11.07 -4.97
CA VAL A 82 -3.51 9.94 -5.89
C VAL A 82 -3.76 10.48 -7.28
N ALA A 83 -2.95 10.06 -8.26
CA ALA A 83 -3.16 10.39 -9.66
C ALA A 83 -4.28 9.52 -10.28
N ALA A 84 -4.94 10.07 -11.30
CA ALA A 84 -5.93 9.35 -12.09
C ALA A 84 -5.30 8.15 -12.81
N GLY A 85 -6.04 7.03 -12.90
CA GLY A 85 -5.65 5.81 -13.58
C GLY A 85 -4.62 4.94 -12.84
N GLU A 86 -4.05 5.43 -11.75
CA GLU A 86 -2.94 4.76 -11.04
C GLU A 86 -3.42 4.08 -9.74
N PRO A 87 -2.88 2.90 -9.39
CA PRO A 87 -3.20 2.22 -8.15
C PRO A 87 -2.97 3.11 -6.92
N LEU A 88 -3.81 2.96 -5.89
CA LEU A 88 -3.71 3.77 -4.67
C LEU A 88 -2.30 3.68 -4.03
N LEU A 89 -1.74 2.47 -3.97
CA LEU A 89 -0.42 2.18 -3.40
C LEU A 89 0.71 2.18 -4.45
N ALA A 90 0.56 2.89 -5.56
CA ALA A 90 1.66 3.10 -6.49
C ALA A 90 2.80 3.87 -5.78
N GLN A 91 4.05 3.50 -6.08
CA GLN A 91 5.23 4.06 -5.38
C GLN A 91 5.28 5.60 -5.44
N GLN A 92 4.81 6.20 -6.53
CA GLN A 92 4.74 7.66 -6.71
C GLN A 92 3.75 8.38 -5.77
N HIS A 93 2.78 7.67 -5.19
CA HIS A 93 1.83 8.22 -4.22
C HIS A 93 2.34 8.12 -2.78
N ILE A 94 3.42 7.35 -2.54
CA ILE A 94 3.98 7.16 -1.20
C ILE A 94 4.86 8.37 -0.85
N GLU A 95 4.39 9.17 0.10
CA GLU A 95 5.12 10.34 0.62
C GLU A 95 6.19 9.94 1.65
N GLY A 96 6.08 8.74 2.23
CA GLY A 96 7.02 8.21 3.21
C GLY A 96 6.43 7.06 4.01
N HIS A 97 7.14 6.64 5.07
CA HIS A 97 6.74 5.59 6.00
C HIS A 97 6.74 6.12 7.43
N TYR A 98 5.68 5.83 8.18
CA TYR A 98 5.54 6.22 9.58
C TYR A 98 5.69 5.01 10.49
N GLN A 99 6.58 5.12 11.48
CA GLN A 99 6.80 4.15 12.54
C GLN A 99 5.59 4.05 13.48
N VAL A 100 4.55 3.38 13.01
CA VAL A 100 3.29 3.17 13.72
C VAL A 100 3.03 1.67 13.70
N ASP A 101 2.83 1.09 14.87
CA ASP A 101 2.45 -0.31 14.99
C ASP A 101 1.06 -0.53 14.34
N PRO A 102 0.96 -1.32 13.26
CA PRO A 102 -0.31 -1.59 12.58
C PRO A 102 -1.40 -2.20 13.47
N SER A 103 -0.98 -2.90 14.53
CA SER A 103 -1.88 -3.61 15.46
C SER A 103 -2.56 -2.70 16.47
N LEU A 104 -2.19 -1.42 16.53
CA LEU A 104 -2.92 -0.39 17.28
C LEU A 104 -4.36 -0.20 16.77
N PHE A 105 -4.61 -0.60 15.52
CA PHE A 105 -5.92 -0.53 14.88
C PHE A 105 -6.54 -1.93 14.75
N LYS A 106 -7.88 -1.98 14.71
CA LYS A 106 -8.61 -3.23 14.51
C LYS A 106 -9.74 -3.07 13.48
N PRO A 107 -9.69 -3.78 12.33
CA PRO A 107 -8.55 -4.57 11.81
C PRO A 107 -7.24 -3.77 11.70
N SER A 108 -6.11 -4.47 11.58
CA SER A 108 -4.80 -3.84 11.43
C SER A 108 -4.77 -2.91 10.23
N ALA A 109 -4.10 -1.77 10.37
CA ALA A 109 -3.93 -0.84 9.26
C ALA A 109 -2.88 -1.38 8.27
N ASP A 110 -3.11 -1.18 6.98
CA ASP A 110 -2.19 -1.56 5.90
C ASP A 110 -1.47 -0.33 5.34
N PHE A 111 -2.09 0.85 5.45
CA PHE A 111 -1.51 2.13 5.02
C PHE A 111 -2.16 3.31 5.75
N LEU A 112 -1.52 4.48 5.66
CA LEU A 112 -2.08 5.77 6.05
C LEU A 112 -2.47 6.54 4.79
N LEU A 113 -3.59 7.25 4.83
CA LEU A 113 -4.04 8.14 3.76
C LEU A 113 -4.19 9.56 4.30
N ARG A 114 -3.56 10.54 3.64
CA ARG A 114 -3.75 11.95 3.99
C ARG A 114 -5.16 12.41 3.60
N VAL A 115 -5.94 12.84 4.58
CA VAL A 115 -7.28 13.39 4.36
C VAL A 115 -7.19 14.78 3.76
N SER A 116 -7.99 15.04 2.73
CA SER A 116 -8.19 16.36 2.15
C SER A 116 -9.65 16.81 2.30
N GLY A 117 -9.83 18.00 2.86
CA GLY A 117 -11.10 18.63 3.11
C GLY A 117 -11.80 18.17 4.40
N MET A 118 -12.95 18.79 4.66
CA MET A 118 -13.68 18.71 5.94
C MET A 118 -14.94 17.85 5.86
N SER A 119 -15.08 17.00 4.83
CA SER A 119 -16.33 16.27 4.57
C SER A 119 -16.75 15.27 5.66
N MET A 120 -15.85 14.95 6.59
CA MET A 120 -16.06 13.98 7.67
C MET A 120 -15.88 14.62 9.07
N LYS A 121 -16.00 15.95 9.18
CA LYS A 121 -15.68 16.73 10.39
C LYS A 121 -16.52 16.34 11.61
N ASP A 122 -17.80 16.00 11.44
CA ASP A 122 -18.75 15.78 12.54
C ASP A 122 -18.42 14.50 13.33
N ILE A 123 -17.61 13.60 12.75
CA ILE A 123 -17.06 12.41 13.44
C ILE A 123 -15.57 12.58 13.79
N GLY A 124 -15.03 13.80 13.70
CA GLY A 124 -13.68 14.14 14.14
C GLY A 124 -12.57 13.81 13.13
N ILE A 125 -12.89 13.56 11.85
CA ILE A 125 -11.90 13.43 10.78
C ILE A 125 -11.77 14.79 10.08
N MET A 126 -10.60 15.41 10.19
CA MET A 126 -10.32 16.78 9.80
C MET A 126 -9.36 16.83 8.60
N ASP A 127 -9.31 17.97 7.91
CA ASP A 127 -8.32 18.21 6.86
C ASP A 127 -6.89 18.04 7.41
N GLY A 128 -6.04 17.34 6.66
CA GLY A 128 -4.65 17.05 7.05
C GLY A 128 -4.46 15.85 7.97
N ASP A 129 -5.53 15.22 8.47
CA ASP A 129 -5.42 13.98 9.24
C ASP A 129 -4.78 12.83 8.44
N LEU A 130 -4.11 11.92 9.15
CA LEU A 130 -3.65 10.65 8.60
C LEU A 130 -4.66 9.56 8.95
N LEU A 131 -5.46 9.17 7.98
CA LEU A 131 -6.46 8.11 8.13
C LEU A 131 -5.76 6.75 8.06
N ALA A 132 -5.88 5.94 9.10
CA ALA A 132 -5.42 4.56 9.08
C ALA A 132 -6.44 3.68 8.35
N VAL A 133 -5.99 2.95 7.33
CA VAL A 133 -6.85 2.20 6.43
C VAL A 133 -6.46 0.74 6.40
N HIS A 134 -7.43 -0.15 6.60
CA HIS A 134 -7.31 -1.57 6.34
C HIS A 134 -7.73 -1.87 4.90
N LYS A 135 -6.83 -2.45 4.11
CA LYS A 135 -7.04 -2.79 2.71
C LYS A 135 -7.99 -3.98 2.59
N THR A 136 -9.25 -3.70 2.28
CA THR A 136 -10.29 -4.71 2.07
C THR A 136 -11.41 -4.16 1.20
N GLN A 137 -12.08 -5.06 0.48
CA GLN A 137 -13.33 -4.76 -0.23
C GLN A 137 -14.56 -5.28 0.53
N ASP A 138 -14.36 -6.10 1.57
CA ASP A 138 -15.44 -6.64 2.40
C ASP A 138 -15.89 -5.59 3.44
N VAL A 139 -16.81 -4.73 3.00
CA VAL A 139 -17.36 -3.63 3.79
C VAL A 139 -18.89 -3.65 3.81
N ARG A 140 -19.46 -3.15 4.91
CA ARG A 140 -20.88 -3.14 5.23
C ARG A 140 -21.42 -1.71 5.22
N ASN A 141 -22.75 -1.60 5.05
CA ASN A 141 -23.42 -0.30 5.17
C ASN A 141 -23.17 0.33 6.54
N GLY A 142 -22.98 1.64 6.54
CA GLY A 142 -22.67 2.42 7.73
C GLY A 142 -21.18 2.48 8.08
N GLN A 143 -20.28 1.73 7.42
CA GLN A 143 -18.84 1.87 7.65
C GLN A 143 -18.25 3.07 6.90
N VAL A 144 -17.21 3.68 7.46
CA VAL A 144 -16.43 4.72 6.77
C VAL A 144 -15.38 4.04 5.90
N VAL A 145 -15.39 4.34 4.62
CA VAL A 145 -14.55 3.67 3.61
C VAL A 145 -13.73 4.68 2.83
N VAL A 146 -12.60 4.21 2.32
CA VAL A 146 -11.90 4.84 1.20
C VAL A 146 -12.45 4.22 -0.07
N ALA A 147 -13.05 5.04 -0.92
CA ALA A 147 -13.64 4.61 -2.17
C ALA A 147 -13.04 5.42 -3.33
N ARG A 148 -12.92 4.76 -4.48
CA ARG A 148 -12.58 5.40 -5.76
C ARG A 148 -13.82 5.40 -6.65
N ILE A 149 -14.17 6.57 -7.16
CA ILE A 149 -15.21 6.76 -8.17
C ILE A 149 -14.50 7.28 -9.41
N ASP A 150 -14.52 6.49 -10.48
CA ASP A 150 -13.67 6.72 -11.65
C ASP A 150 -12.21 6.84 -11.23
N ASP A 151 -11.68 8.06 -11.16
CA ASP A 151 -10.31 8.33 -10.76
C ASP A 151 -10.19 9.11 -9.45
N GLU A 152 -11.31 9.53 -8.86
CA GLU A 152 -11.33 10.35 -7.65
C GLU A 152 -11.44 9.49 -6.39
N VAL A 153 -10.49 9.65 -5.48
CA VAL A 153 -10.48 8.97 -4.17
C VAL A 153 -11.18 9.83 -3.13
N THR A 154 -12.11 9.25 -2.38
CA THR A 154 -12.86 9.94 -1.34
C THR A 154 -13.03 9.10 -0.09
N VAL A 155 -13.16 9.77 1.05
CA VAL A 155 -13.48 9.16 2.35
C VAL A 155 -14.90 9.53 2.72
N LYS A 156 -15.78 8.53 2.84
CA LYS A 156 -17.23 8.72 3.10
C LYS A 156 -17.82 7.53 3.85
N ARG A 157 -18.99 7.72 4.47
CA ARG A 157 -19.78 6.62 5.02
C ARG A 157 -20.55 5.92 3.90
N LEU A 158 -20.39 4.60 3.82
CA LEU A 158 -20.97 3.79 2.76
C LEU A 158 -22.45 3.46 3.01
N LYS A 159 -23.29 3.64 1.99
CA LYS A 159 -24.68 3.16 1.97
C LYS A 159 -25.03 2.57 0.59
N LYS A 160 -24.92 1.25 0.47
CA LYS A 160 -25.26 0.47 -0.74
C LYS A 160 -26.77 0.19 -0.79
N GLN A 161 -27.38 0.41 -1.95
CA GLN A 161 -28.80 0.16 -2.26
C GLN A 161 -28.94 -0.40 -3.68
N GLY A 162 -28.86 -1.72 -3.83
CA GLY A 162 -28.92 -2.37 -5.15
C GLY A 162 -27.80 -1.89 -6.07
N ASN A 163 -28.16 -1.35 -7.23
CA ASN A 163 -27.21 -0.81 -8.22
C ASN A 163 -26.76 0.63 -7.95
N LYS A 164 -27.15 1.21 -6.80
CA LYS A 164 -26.73 2.55 -6.39
C LYS A 164 -25.92 2.49 -5.11
N VAL A 165 -24.89 3.32 -5.04
CA VAL A 165 -24.11 3.55 -3.82
C VAL A 165 -24.24 5.02 -3.45
N GLU A 166 -24.66 5.28 -2.22
CA GLU A 166 -24.59 6.59 -1.61
C GLU A 166 -23.34 6.66 -0.72
N LEU A 167 -22.50 7.66 -0.96
CA LEU A 167 -21.37 8.00 -0.13
C LEU A 167 -21.72 9.25 0.68
N LEU A 168 -22.01 9.04 1.96
CA LEU A 168 -22.53 10.06 2.85
C LEU A 168 -21.37 10.82 3.53
N PRO A 169 -21.38 12.17 3.51
CA PRO A 169 -20.49 12.95 4.35
C PRO A 169 -20.96 12.93 5.81
N GLU A 170 -20.05 13.28 6.72
CA GLU A 170 -20.35 13.63 8.11
C GLU A 170 -20.02 15.12 8.28
N ASN A 171 -20.74 15.95 7.52
CA ASN A 171 -20.65 17.41 7.54
C ASN A 171 -21.90 17.99 6.85
N SER A 172 -22.67 18.84 7.55
CA SER A 172 -23.89 19.48 7.04
C SER A 172 -23.70 20.37 5.81
N GLU A 173 -22.48 20.83 5.54
CA GLU A 173 -22.16 21.66 4.36
C GLU A 173 -21.95 20.83 3.09
N PHE A 174 -21.91 19.50 3.20
CA PHE A 174 -21.67 18.59 2.08
C PHE A 174 -22.92 17.78 1.79
N THR A 175 -23.10 17.43 0.51
CA THR A 175 -24.21 16.58 0.07
C THR A 175 -23.71 15.14 -0.20
N PRO A 176 -24.58 14.12 -0.05
CA PRO A 176 -24.28 12.76 -0.46
C PRO A 176 -23.84 12.67 -1.93
N ILE A 177 -22.78 11.91 -2.19
CA ILE A 177 -22.39 11.55 -3.55
C ILE A 177 -23.16 10.27 -3.92
N VAL A 178 -23.86 10.32 -5.06
CA VAL A 178 -24.65 9.19 -5.56
C VAL A 178 -23.95 8.60 -6.77
N VAL A 179 -23.58 7.32 -6.67
CA VAL A 179 -22.89 6.57 -7.72
C VAL A 179 -23.84 5.53 -8.30
N ASP A 180 -24.05 5.58 -9.61
CA ASP A 180 -24.77 4.53 -10.34
C ASP A 180 -23.76 3.50 -10.85
N LEU A 181 -23.78 2.30 -10.29
CA LEU A 181 -22.81 1.23 -10.59
C LEU A 181 -22.91 0.70 -12.03
N ARG A 182 -23.92 1.13 -12.80
CA ARG A 182 -24.10 0.77 -14.21
C ARG A 182 -23.40 1.75 -15.14
N GLU A 183 -23.09 2.95 -14.67
CA GLU A 183 -22.59 4.06 -15.47
C GLU A 183 -21.19 4.50 -15.05
N GLN A 184 -20.86 4.39 -13.76
CA GLN A 184 -19.61 4.83 -13.18
C GLN A 184 -18.81 3.65 -12.63
N SER A 185 -17.48 3.75 -12.73
CA SER A 185 -16.61 2.77 -12.10
C SER A 185 -16.47 3.07 -10.61
N PHE A 186 -16.58 2.05 -9.77
CA PHE A 186 -16.58 2.19 -8.32
C PHE A 186 -15.78 1.07 -7.68
N THR A 187 -14.80 1.44 -6.86
CA THR A 187 -13.96 0.47 -6.12
C THR A 187 -13.82 0.88 -4.68
N ILE A 188 -13.93 -0.09 -3.76
CA ILE A 188 -13.53 0.10 -2.37
C ILE A 188 -12.03 -0.16 -2.27
N GLU A 189 -11.29 0.83 -1.77
CA GLU A 189 -9.85 0.74 -1.55
C GLU A 189 -9.52 0.25 -0.13
N GLY A 190 -10.40 0.55 0.83
CA GLY A 190 -10.27 0.04 2.19
C GLY A 190 -11.28 0.56 3.20
N LEU A 191 -11.18 0.04 4.40
CA LEU A 191 -11.95 0.41 5.59
C LEU A 191 -11.13 1.38 6.45
N ALA A 192 -11.72 2.50 6.86
CA ALA A 192 -11.11 3.36 7.86
C ALA A 192 -11.14 2.69 9.24
N VAL A 193 -9.97 2.52 9.87
CA VAL A 193 -9.80 1.82 11.15
C VAL A 193 -9.24 2.69 12.27
N GLY A 194 -8.84 3.92 11.96
CA GLY A 194 -8.43 4.90 12.95
C GLY A 194 -7.93 6.19 12.31
N VAL A 195 -7.53 7.13 13.16
CA VAL A 195 -7.03 8.45 12.76
C VAL A 195 -5.80 8.77 13.60
N ILE A 196 -4.77 9.29 12.94
CA ILE A 196 -3.61 9.90 13.57
C ILE A 196 -3.61 11.38 13.17
N ARG A 197 -3.56 12.26 14.18
CA ARG A 197 -3.45 13.70 13.99
C ARG A 197 -2.16 14.18 14.63
N ASN A 198 -1.24 14.62 13.80
CA ASN A 198 0.03 15.19 14.25
C ASN A 198 -0.13 16.70 14.34
N GLY A 199 0.28 17.29 15.46
CA GLY A 199 0.16 18.73 15.73
C GLY A 199 1.13 19.62 14.94
N GLU A 200 1.97 19.06 14.07
CA GLU A 200 2.94 19.81 13.27
C GLU A 200 2.32 20.27 11.94
N TRP A 201 1.41 21.24 12.03
CA TRP A 201 0.98 22.08 10.89
C TRP A 201 0.88 23.55 11.33
N LEU A 202 1.90 24.01 12.07
CA LEU A 202 2.18 25.43 12.35
C LEU A 202 3.46 25.84 11.61
#